data_AF-A0A356P514-F1
#
_entry.id   AF-A0A356P514-F1
#
_cell.length_a   1.000
_cell.length_b   1.000
_cell.length_c   1.000
_cell.angle_alpha   90.00
_cell.angle_beta   90.00
_cell.angle_gamma   90.00
#
_symmetry.space_group_name_H-M   'P 1'
#
loop_
_entity.id
_entity.type
_entity.pdbx_description
1 polymer ?
#
loop_
_entity_poly.entity_id
_entity_poly.type
_entity_poly.pdbx_seq_one_letter_code
_entity_poly.pdbx_strand_id
1 'polypeptide(L)'
;SLIHSILIMIISLLITYLIIINLSILFMSIGSIIGVIFLTYIKKPYNKEHLIINSWLGMIFAIFIGSLIGNIIPISSLIAIGVGTSIVDIISFTKIGTKTTNAKIMANKKLMWKFIVYGKSFKNGKAIPTKGLGDFLFYTILLSGLYKVSDNATFLFYGACLIFLGCTINWIIVCFIYDKKWYKGFPATFIPFIFVVPLFLQFIYRIFIS
;
A
#
# COMPACT_ATOMS: atom_id res chain seq x y z
N SER A 1 8.09 -6.88 16.07
CA SER A 1 8.10 -6.03 14.87
C SER A 1 7.68 -6.84 13.64
N LEU A 2 8.46 -7.86 13.25
CA LEU A 2 8.20 -8.73 12.09
C LEU A 2 6.76 -9.28 11.98
N ILE A 3 6.35 -10.05 13.00
CA ILE A 3 5.07 -10.76 13.01
C ILE A 3 3.91 -9.79 12.80
N HIS A 4 4.03 -8.55 13.27
CA HIS A 4 2.98 -7.55 13.15
C HIS A 4 2.90 -7.01 11.73
N SER A 5 4.04 -6.77 11.08
CA SER A 5 4.08 -6.34 9.68
C SER A 5 3.52 -7.42 8.74
N ILE A 6 3.85 -8.69 8.99
CA ILE A 6 3.31 -9.82 8.21
C ILE A 6 1.80 -9.94 8.43
N LEU A 7 1.34 -9.88 9.68
CA LEU A 7 -0.07 -10.01 10.04
C LEU A 7 -0.90 -8.84 9.47
N ILE A 8 -0.40 -7.61 9.56
CA ILE A 8 -1.03 -6.45 8.93
C ILE A 8 -1.09 -6.61 7.42
N MET A 9 -0.02 -7.12 6.78
CA MET A 9 -0.03 -7.36 5.34
C MET A 9 -1.12 -8.37 4.95
N ILE A 10 -1.16 -9.53 5.60
CA ILE A 10 -2.16 -10.58 5.33
C ILE A 10 -3.57 -10.02 5.51
N ILE A 11 -3.83 -9.31 6.62
CA ILE A 11 -5.15 -8.75 6.88
C ILE A 11 -5.50 -7.66 5.85
N SER A 12 -4.56 -6.80 5.48
CA SER A 12 -4.80 -5.75 4.48
C SER A 12 -5.13 -6.32 3.10
N LEU A 13 -4.45 -7.40 2.69
CA LEU A 13 -4.71 -8.10 1.44
C LEU A 13 -6.05 -8.84 1.48
N LEU A 14 -6.39 -9.45 2.62
CA LEU A 14 -7.70 -10.09 2.82
C LEU A 14 -8.84 -9.08 2.74
N ILE A 15 -8.72 -7.94 3.43
CA ILE A 15 -9.70 -6.86 3.37
C ILE A 15 -9.82 -6.32 1.94
N THR A 16 -8.69 -6.13 1.26
CA THR A 16 -8.66 -5.70 -0.14
C THR A 16 -9.42 -6.68 -1.03
N TYR A 17 -9.14 -7.97 -0.92
CA TYR A 17 -9.81 -9.04 -1.66
C TYR A 17 -11.32 -9.02 -1.44
N LEU A 18 -11.76 -8.92 -0.17
CA LEU A 18 -13.17 -8.89 0.19
C LEU A 18 -13.88 -7.63 -0.34
N ILE A 19 -13.24 -6.47 -0.28
CA ILE A 19 -13.81 -5.22 -0.81
C ILE A 19 -13.97 -5.31 -2.32
N ILE A 20 -12.93 -5.75 -3.03
CA ILE A 20 -12.93 -5.78 -4.51
C ILE A 20 -14.00 -6.74 -5.05
N ILE A 21 -14.20 -7.90 -4.43
CA ILE A 21 -15.15 -8.91 -4.90
C ILE A 21 -16.59 -8.57 -4.52
N ASN A 22 -16.83 -8.09 -3.29
CA ASN A 22 -18.19 -8.04 -2.75
C ASN A 22 -18.84 -6.66 -2.83
N LEU A 23 -18.07 -5.58 -3.00
CA LEU A 23 -18.63 -4.23 -2.96
C LEU A 23 -18.78 -3.64 -4.36
N SER A 24 -19.90 -2.95 -4.59
CA SER A 24 -20.10 -2.17 -5.80
C SER A 24 -19.29 -0.87 -5.75
N ILE A 25 -19.10 -0.25 -6.91
CA ILE A 25 -18.44 1.06 -7.05
C ILE A 25 -19.12 2.13 -6.16
N LEU A 26 -20.45 2.06 -5.99
CA LEU A 26 -21.18 2.99 -5.11
C LEU A 26 -20.72 2.86 -3.65
N PHE A 27 -20.65 1.64 -3.11
CA PHE A 27 -20.20 1.41 -1.73
C PHE A 27 -18.72 1.75 -1.57
N MET A 28 -17.88 1.46 -2.57
CA MET A 28 -16.48 1.89 -2.57
C MET A 28 -16.36 3.41 -2.54
N SER A 29 -17.24 4.12 -3.26
CA SER A 29 -17.28 5.59 -3.29
C SER A 29 -17.68 6.18 -1.95
N ILE A 30 -18.73 5.65 -1.32
CA ILE A 30 -19.16 6.06 0.02
C ILE A 30 -18.02 5.86 1.03
N GLY A 31 -17.39 4.68 1.05
CA GLY A 31 -16.26 4.39 1.92
C GLY A 31 -15.07 5.33 1.68
N SER A 32 -14.79 5.66 0.42
CA SER A 32 -13.71 6.59 0.04
C SER A 32 -13.98 8.02 0.51
N ILE A 33 -15.22 8.52 0.35
CA ILE A 33 -15.62 9.86 0.81
C ILE A 33 -15.49 9.96 2.33
N ILE A 34 -16.04 8.97 3.06
CA ILE A 34 -15.89 8.90 4.52
C ILE A 34 -14.40 8.86 4.90
N GLY A 35 -13.60 8.11 4.15
CA GLY A 35 -12.16 8.01 4.37
C GLY A 35 -11.40 9.32 4.20
N VAL A 36 -11.70 10.10 3.17
CA VAL A 36 -11.11 11.43 2.96
C VAL A 36 -11.51 12.38 4.10
N ILE A 37 -12.78 12.36 4.51
CA ILE A 37 -13.26 13.15 5.66
C ILE A 37 -12.53 12.72 6.93
N PHE A 38 -12.37 11.42 7.17
CA PHE A 38 -11.66 10.90 8.34
C PHE A 38 -10.19 11.34 8.36
N LEU A 39 -9.46 11.13 7.25
CA LEU A 39 -8.04 11.48 7.15
C LEU A 39 -7.78 12.99 7.30
N THR A 40 -8.73 13.83 6.88
CA THR A 40 -8.67 15.29 7.08
C THR A 40 -9.07 15.71 8.50
N TYR A 41 -10.05 15.04 9.10
CA TYR A 41 -10.57 15.37 10.43
C TYR A 41 -9.63 15.01 11.57
N ILE A 42 -8.82 13.96 11.45
CA ILE A 42 -7.96 13.57 12.58
C ILE A 42 -6.89 14.64 12.86
N LYS A 43 -7.20 15.56 13.78
CA LYS A 43 -6.29 16.58 14.31
C LYS A 43 -5.63 16.02 15.58
N LYS A 44 -4.34 16.29 15.72
CA LYS A 44 -3.52 15.89 16.88
C LYS A 44 -3.98 16.58 18.18
N PRO A 45 -3.61 16.04 19.37
CA PRO A 45 -2.69 14.91 19.60
C PRO A 45 -3.38 13.56 19.82
N TYR A 46 -2.76 12.49 19.31
CA TYR A 46 -3.24 11.12 19.50
C TYR A 46 -2.82 10.60 20.89
N ASN A 47 -3.78 10.05 21.63
CA ASN A 47 -3.48 9.10 22.69
C ASN A 47 -2.87 7.82 22.07
N LYS A 48 -1.90 7.16 22.74
CA LYS A 48 -1.15 6.00 22.20
C LYS A 48 -2.06 4.86 21.74
N GLU A 49 -3.16 4.62 22.44
CA GLU A 49 -4.13 3.58 22.08
C GLU A 49 -4.97 3.98 20.85
N HIS A 50 -5.32 5.26 20.77
CA HIS A 50 -6.06 5.81 19.63
C HIS A 50 -5.20 5.87 18.37
N LEU A 51 -3.87 5.95 18.51
CA LEU A 51 -2.94 5.90 17.38
C LEU A 51 -3.04 4.59 16.62
N ILE A 52 -3.12 3.45 17.31
CA ILE A 52 -3.24 2.13 16.69
C ILE A 52 -4.58 2.05 15.95
N ILE A 53 -5.69 2.28 16.64
CA ILE A 53 -7.04 2.19 16.06
C ILE A 53 -7.18 3.11 14.84
N ASN A 54 -6.80 4.38 14.97
CA ASN A 54 -6.91 5.34 13.88
C ASN A 54 -6.03 4.98 12.68
N SER A 55 -4.87 4.36 12.91
CA SER A 55 -4.01 3.91 11.82
C SER A 55 -4.60 2.72 11.05
N TRP A 56 -5.32 1.82 11.74
CA TRP A 56 -6.06 0.73 11.11
C TRP A 56 -7.28 1.21 10.34
N LEU A 57 -8.04 2.16 10.90
CA LEU A 57 -9.11 2.84 10.17
C LEU A 57 -8.56 3.56 8.93
N GLY A 58 -7.44 4.27 9.08
CA GLY A 58 -6.73 4.91 7.96
C GLY A 58 -6.33 3.91 6.87
N MET A 59 -5.86 2.71 7.25
CA MET A 59 -5.54 1.65 6.31
C MET A 59 -6.79 1.16 5.57
N ILE A 60 -7.89 0.91 6.28
CA ILE A 60 -9.17 0.48 5.66
C ILE A 60 -9.67 1.53 4.67
N PHE A 61 -9.62 2.82 5.04
CA PHE A 61 -10.00 3.90 4.14
C PHE A 61 -9.06 4.04 2.94
N ALA A 62 -7.75 3.85 3.13
CA ALA A 62 -6.80 3.80 2.02
C ALA A 62 -7.12 2.64 1.06
N ILE A 63 -7.55 1.48 1.57
CA ILE A 63 -8.02 0.36 0.74
C ILE A 63 -9.29 0.75 -0.02
N PHE A 64 -10.29 1.38 0.61
CA PHE A 64 -11.47 1.86 -0.12
C PHE A 64 -11.11 2.81 -1.27
N ILE A 65 -10.28 3.81 -0.99
CA ILE A 65 -9.82 4.78 -1.99
C ILE A 65 -9.04 4.07 -3.11
N GLY A 66 -8.13 3.16 -2.76
CA GLY A 66 -7.35 2.41 -3.74
C GLY A 66 -8.20 1.51 -4.62
N SER A 67 -9.19 0.84 -4.02
CA SER A 67 -10.13 -0.03 -4.74
C SER A 67 -10.94 0.79 -5.74
N LEU A 68 -11.46 1.94 -5.32
CA LEU A 68 -12.20 2.86 -6.19
C LEU A 68 -11.33 3.36 -7.35
N ILE A 69 -10.12 3.87 -7.05
CA ILE A 69 -9.20 4.38 -8.06
C ILE A 69 -8.90 3.28 -9.08
N GLY A 70 -8.45 2.10 -8.64
CA GLY A 70 -8.08 1.01 -9.54
C GLY A 70 -9.23 0.51 -10.41
N ASN A 71 -10.48 0.62 -9.93
CA ASN A 71 -11.66 0.24 -10.69
C ASN A 71 -12.03 1.28 -11.77
N ILE A 72 -11.76 2.57 -11.53
CA ILE A 72 -12.15 3.64 -12.47
C ILE A 72 -11.09 3.89 -13.54
N ILE A 73 -9.80 3.87 -13.19
CA ILE A 73 -8.75 4.26 -14.14
C ILE A 73 -8.49 3.21 -15.24
N PRO A 74 -8.01 3.62 -16.44
CA PRO A 74 -7.66 2.69 -17.50
C PRO A 74 -6.34 1.95 -17.21
N ILE A 75 -6.14 0.80 -17.87
CA ILE A 75 -4.95 -0.06 -17.67
C ILE A 75 -3.63 0.65 -17.99
N SER A 76 -3.60 1.51 -19.01
CA SER A 76 -2.43 2.33 -19.35
C SER A 76 -2.05 3.26 -18.20
N SER A 77 -3.03 3.91 -17.57
CA SER A 77 -2.82 4.74 -16.38
C SER A 77 -2.42 3.92 -15.15
N LEU A 78 -2.93 2.70 -14.98
CA LEU A 78 -2.50 1.79 -13.90
C LEU A 78 -1.00 1.48 -13.99
N ILE A 79 -0.53 1.11 -15.17
CA ILE A 79 0.89 0.81 -15.40
C ILE A 79 1.73 2.08 -15.23
N ALA A 80 1.28 3.22 -15.76
CA ALA A 80 1.97 4.49 -15.60
C ALA A 80 2.10 4.92 -14.13
N ILE A 81 1.04 4.77 -13.32
CA ILE A 81 1.08 4.99 -11.87
C ILE A 81 2.05 4.00 -11.21
N GLY A 82 1.97 2.71 -11.57
CA GLY A 82 2.89 1.66 -11.14
C GLY A 82 4.36 2.04 -11.29
N VAL A 83 4.74 2.43 -12.51
CA VAL A 83 6.09 2.86 -12.88
C VAL A 83 6.46 4.16 -12.16
N GLY A 84 5.60 5.17 -12.22
CA GLY A 84 5.85 6.49 -11.64
C GLY A 84 6.05 6.43 -10.13
N THR A 85 5.18 5.73 -9.41
CA THR A 85 5.29 5.53 -7.96
C THR A 85 6.57 4.78 -7.61
N SER A 86 6.90 3.70 -8.33
CA SER A 86 8.11 2.93 -8.09
C SER A 86 9.39 3.76 -8.30
N ILE A 87 9.43 4.58 -9.36
CA ILE A 87 10.56 5.49 -9.63
C ILE A 87 10.68 6.55 -8.53
N VAL A 88 9.58 7.20 -8.15
CA VAL A 88 9.58 8.22 -7.09
C VAL A 88 10.01 7.62 -5.75
N ASP A 89 9.60 6.38 -5.46
CA ASP A 89 9.99 5.66 -4.25
C ASP A 89 11.50 5.38 -4.23
N ILE A 90 12.08 4.88 -5.33
CA ILE A 90 13.53 4.70 -5.48
C ILE A 90 14.27 6.05 -5.32
N ILE A 91 13.82 7.10 -6.02
CA ILE A 91 14.43 8.43 -5.97
C ILE A 91 14.41 8.99 -4.56
N SER A 92 13.34 8.74 -3.79
CA SER A 92 13.20 9.22 -2.40
C SER A 92 14.31 8.73 -1.46
N PHE A 93 14.99 7.63 -1.80
CA PHE A 93 16.13 7.10 -1.04
C PHE A 93 17.50 7.53 -1.60
N THR A 94 17.54 8.29 -2.70
CA THR A 94 18.78 8.87 -3.26
C THR A 94 19.10 10.24 -2.65
N LYS A 95 20.33 10.75 -2.87
CA LYS A 95 20.74 12.09 -2.39
C LYS A 95 19.86 13.24 -2.93
N ILE A 96 19.26 13.06 -4.10
CA ILE A 96 18.36 14.03 -4.75
C ILE A 96 16.94 13.98 -4.14
N GLY A 97 16.61 12.86 -3.50
CA GLY A 97 15.31 12.56 -2.91
C GLY A 97 14.87 13.45 -1.75
N THR A 98 15.76 14.27 -1.18
CA THR A 98 15.44 15.15 -0.03
C THR A 98 14.32 16.15 -0.30
N LYS A 99 14.02 16.41 -1.59
CA LYS A 99 12.93 17.30 -2.01
C LYS A 99 11.59 16.57 -2.29
N THR A 100 11.55 15.24 -2.29
CA THR A 100 10.31 14.49 -2.58
C THR A 100 9.30 14.64 -1.46
N THR A 101 8.01 14.49 -1.80
CA THR A 101 6.93 14.51 -0.81
C THR A 101 7.14 13.44 0.26
N ASN A 102 7.62 12.25 -0.13
CA ASN A 102 7.91 11.16 0.82
C ASN A 102 9.00 11.58 1.84
N ALA A 103 10.11 12.15 1.36
CA ALA A 103 11.17 12.65 2.24
C ALA A 103 10.70 13.80 3.17
N LYS A 104 9.86 14.72 2.67
CA LYS A 104 9.27 15.80 3.47
C LYS A 104 8.33 15.27 4.56
N ILE A 105 7.52 14.25 4.26
CA ILE A 105 6.63 13.59 5.22
C ILE A 105 7.46 12.88 6.30
N MET A 106 8.51 12.15 5.90
CA MET A 106 9.41 11.46 6.82
C MET A 106 10.17 12.43 7.74
N ALA A 107 10.54 13.61 7.26
CA ALA A 107 11.17 14.66 8.07
C ALA A 107 10.20 15.27 9.11
N ASN A 108 8.90 15.34 8.80
CA ASN A 108 7.88 15.87 9.70
C ASN A 108 7.29 14.76 10.59
N LYS A 109 7.90 14.54 11.78
CA LYS A 109 7.41 13.57 12.78
C LYS A 109 5.92 13.72 13.10
N LYS A 110 5.36 14.95 13.03
CA LYS A 110 3.94 15.15 13.31
C LYS A 110 3.05 14.55 12.23
N LEU A 111 3.46 14.68 10.97
CA LEU A 111 2.74 14.19 9.80
C LEU A 111 2.98 12.70 9.58
N MET A 112 4.21 12.24 9.77
CA MET A 112 4.63 10.84 9.61
C MET A 112 3.76 9.87 10.41
N TRP A 113 3.41 10.22 11.66
CA TRP A 113 2.56 9.35 12.49
C TRP A 113 1.12 9.19 11.99
N LYS A 114 0.65 10.07 11.12
CA LYS A 114 -0.68 9.93 10.49
C LYS A 114 -0.67 8.94 9.34
N PHE A 115 0.47 8.82 8.66
CA PHE A 115 0.60 8.05 7.43
C PHE A 115 1.26 6.69 7.65
N ILE A 116 1.49 6.28 8.90
CA ILE A 116 2.02 4.95 9.24
C ILE A 116 0.92 4.12 9.89
N VAL A 117 0.84 2.85 9.48
CA VAL A 117 0.03 1.83 10.15
C VAL A 117 0.81 1.26 11.32
N TYR A 118 0.15 1.12 12.48
CA TYR A 118 0.78 0.64 13.71
C TYR A 118 0.21 -0.71 14.14
N GLY A 119 1.10 -1.64 14.50
CA GLY A 119 0.77 -2.85 15.25
C GLY A 119 0.82 -2.63 16.76
N LYS A 120 0.16 -3.51 17.53
CA LYS A 120 0.24 -3.52 19.00
C LYS A 120 1.23 -4.56 19.49
N SER A 121 2.33 -4.14 20.11
CA SER A 121 3.34 -5.04 20.66
C SER A 121 2.76 -6.04 21.68
N PHE A 122 2.93 -7.34 21.43
CA PHE A 122 2.53 -8.38 22.39
C PHE A 122 3.27 -8.30 23.74
N LYS A 123 4.49 -7.75 23.77
CA LYS A 123 5.31 -7.71 24.99
C LYS A 123 4.94 -6.58 25.94
N ASN A 124 4.49 -5.44 25.42
CA ASN A 124 4.34 -4.21 26.21
C ASN A 124 3.20 -3.30 25.76
N GLY A 125 2.33 -3.76 24.85
CA GLY A 125 1.18 -3.00 24.35
C GLY A 125 1.51 -1.75 23.53
N LYS A 126 2.79 -1.43 23.34
CA LYS A 126 3.23 -0.21 22.64
C LYS A 126 2.97 -0.30 21.13
N ALA A 127 2.68 0.85 20.52
CA ALA A 127 2.53 0.98 19.08
C ALA A 127 3.87 0.72 18.35
N ILE A 128 3.86 -0.20 17.38
CA ILE A 128 5.01 -0.54 16.54
C ILE A 128 4.70 -0.07 15.11
N PRO A 129 5.49 0.85 14.54
CA PRO A 129 5.30 1.28 13.15
C PRO A 129 5.59 0.12 12.19
N THR A 130 4.78 -0.04 11.15
CA THR A 130 4.96 -1.11 10.16
C THR A 130 5.19 -0.58 8.74
N LYS A 131 4.15 -0.06 8.08
CA LYS A 131 4.19 0.43 6.69
C LYS A 131 3.39 1.71 6.52
N GLY A 132 3.65 2.41 5.42
CA GLY A 132 2.94 3.63 5.08
C GLY A 132 1.53 3.34 4.53
N LEU A 133 0.56 4.22 4.79
CA LEU A 133 -0.76 4.18 4.16
C LEU A 133 -0.66 4.22 2.63
N GLY A 134 0.34 4.94 2.09
CA GLY A 134 0.61 4.99 0.65
C GLY A 134 0.98 3.64 0.05
N ASP A 135 1.67 2.76 0.80
CA ASP A 135 2.03 1.42 0.32
C ASP A 135 0.76 0.57 0.15
N PHE A 136 -0.14 0.59 1.15
CA PHE A 136 -1.42 -0.12 1.07
C PHE A 136 -2.28 0.41 -0.07
N LEU A 137 -2.39 1.74 -0.18
CA LEU A 137 -3.10 2.38 -1.28
C LEU A 137 -2.57 1.90 -2.64
N PHE A 138 -1.24 1.90 -2.83
CA PHE A 138 -0.59 1.46 -4.05
C PHE A 138 -0.90 0.01 -4.39
N TYR A 139 -0.73 -0.91 -3.43
CA TYR A 139 -1.04 -2.32 -3.63
C TYR A 139 -2.51 -2.54 -3.99
N THR A 140 -3.42 -1.85 -3.32
CA THR A 140 -4.86 -1.97 -3.59
C THR A 140 -5.23 -1.45 -4.98
N ILE A 141 -4.63 -0.35 -5.43
CA ILE A 141 -4.84 0.16 -6.81
C ILE A 141 -4.46 -0.92 -7.84
N LEU A 142 -3.32 -1.57 -7.67
CA LEU A 142 -2.87 -2.64 -8.57
C LEU A 142 -3.84 -3.82 -8.56
N LEU A 143 -4.26 -4.29 -7.38
CA LEU A 143 -5.18 -5.43 -7.26
C LEU A 143 -6.56 -5.14 -7.83
N SER A 144 -7.10 -3.94 -7.56
CA SER A 144 -8.40 -3.53 -8.10
C SER A 144 -8.35 -3.38 -9.63
N GLY A 145 -7.28 -2.80 -10.15
CA GLY A 145 -7.04 -2.71 -11.59
C GLY A 145 -6.89 -4.07 -12.27
N LEU A 146 -6.20 -5.02 -11.61
CA LEU A 146 -6.05 -6.39 -12.08
C LEU A 146 -7.41 -7.11 -12.12
N TYR A 147 -8.22 -6.98 -11.08
CA TYR A 147 -9.56 -7.56 -11.04
C TYR A 147 -10.47 -6.96 -12.11
N LYS A 148 -10.46 -5.63 -12.29
CA LYS A 148 -11.22 -4.94 -13.35
C LYS A 148 -10.96 -5.52 -14.73
N VAL A 149 -9.70 -5.82 -15.05
CA VAL A 149 -9.31 -6.29 -16.40
C VAL A 149 -9.54 -7.79 -16.56
N SER A 150 -9.36 -8.56 -15.48
CA SER A 150 -9.49 -10.03 -15.52
C SER A 150 -10.90 -10.54 -15.31
N ASP A 151 -11.75 -9.77 -14.62
CA ASP A 151 -13.06 -10.15 -14.08
C ASP A 151 -13.05 -11.52 -13.38
N ASN A 152 -11.93 -11.84 -12.71
CA ASN A 152 -11.69 -13.17 -12.18
C ASN A 152 -10.97 -13.13 -10.83
N ALA A 153 -11.64 -13.69 -9.81
CA ALA A 153 -11.14 -13.75 -8.44
C ALA A 153 -9.82 -14.54 -8.29
N THR A 154 -9.56 -15.51 -9.16
CA THR A 154 -8.30 -16.26 -9.17
C THR A 154 -7.11 -15.38 -9.51
N PHE A 155 -7.26 -14.48 -10.49
CA PHE A 155 -6.18 -13.53 -10.83
C PHE A 155 -5.97 -12.51 -9.73
N LEU A 156 -7.04 -12.05 -9.08
CA LEU A 156 -6.93 -11.21 -7.89
C LEU A 156 -6.16 -11.91 -6.76
N PHE A 157 -6.44 -13.20 -6.51
CA PHE A 157 -5.71 -13.99 -5.53
C PHE A 157 -4.22 -14.14 -5.89
N TYR A 158 -3.90 -14.48 -7.14
CA TYR A 158 -2.50 -14.54 -7.59
C TYR A 158 -1.79 -13.20 -7.47
N GLY A 159 -2.44 -12.09 -7.83
CA GLY A 159 -1.93 -10.74 -7.61
C GLY A 159 -1.62 -10.49 -6.14
N ALA A 160 -2.52 -10.84 -5.23
CA ALA A 160 -2.32 -10.67 -3.79
C ALA A 160 -1.12 -11.50 -3.28
N CYS A 161 -0.97 -12.75 -3.74
CA CYS A 161 0.19 -13.59 -3.44
C CYS A 161 1.49 -12.98 -3.94
N LEU A 162 1.52 -12.40 -5.13
CA LEU A 162 2.69 -11.76 -5.73
C LEU A 162 3.09 -10.48 -4.98
N ILE A 163 2.12 -9.66 -4.56
CA ILE A 163 2.37 -8.50 -3.70
C ILE A 163 2.94 -8.94 -2.35
N PHE A 164 2.36 -9.97 -1.74
CA PHE A 164 2.85 -10.53 -0.48
C PHE A 164 4.29 -11.04 -0.60
N LEU A 165 4.60 -11.77 -1.68
CA LEU A 165 5.94 -12.26 -1.98
C LEU A 165 6.93 -11.11 -2.17
N GLY A 166 6.59 -10.11 -2.98
CA GLY A 166 7.43 -8.94 -3.20
C GLY A 166 7.68 -8.15 -1.91
N CYS A 167 6.68 -8.01 -1.05
CA CYS A 167 6.83 -7.39 0.26
C CYS A 167 7.74 -8.20 1.19
N THR A 168 7.64 -9.53 1.14
CA THR A 168 8.51 -10.43 1.90
C THR A 168 9.96 -10.31 1.45
N ILE A 169 10.22 -10.25 0.14
CA ILE A 169 11.56 -10.03 -0.42
C ILE A 169 12.12 -8.67 0.01
N ASN A 170 11.35 -7.59 -0.11
CA ASN A 170 11.73 -6.27 0.39
C ASN A 170 12.18 -6.33 1.85
N TRP A 171 11.39 -7.02 2.67
CA TRP A 171 11.70 -7.18 4.08
C TRP A 171 13.00 -7.95 4.32
N ILE A 172 13.20 -9.09 3.64
CA ILE A 172 14.43 -9.89 3.74
C ILE A 172 15.65 -9.02 3.41
N ILE A 173 15.60 -8.26 2.31
CA ILE A 173 16.68 -7.36 1.91
C ILE A 173 16.97 -6.34 3.01
N VAL A 174 15.93 -5.68 3.55
CA VAL A 174 16.07 -4.71 4.65
C VAL A 174 16.76 -5.33 5.86
N CYS A 175 16.41 -6.56 6.24
CA CYS A 175 17.06 -7.25 7.36
C CYS A 175 18.57 -7.50 7.17
N PHE A 176 19.07 -7.56 5.93
CA PHE A 176 20.51 -7.68 5.67
C PHE A 176 21.25 -6.34 5.62
N ILE A 177 20.55 -5.25 5.27
CA ILE A 177 21.18 -3.95 5.02
C ILE A 177 20.89 -2.89 6.08
N TYR A 178 19.93 -3.10 7.00
CA TYR A 178 19.50 -2.06 7.93
C TYR A 178 20.61 -1.57 8.88
N ASP A 179 21.55 -2.44 9.26
CA ASP A 179 22.68 -2.12 10.15
C ASP A 179 23.83 -1.40 9.44
N LYS A 180 23.75 -1.19 8.11
CA LYS A 180 24.83 -0.56 7.36
C LYS A 180 24.76 0.96 7.49
N LYS A 181 25.90 1.61 7.77
CA LYS A 181 26.01 3.08 7.97
C LYS A 181 25.48 3.93 6.79
N TRP A 182 25.48 3.38 5.58
CA TRP A 182 24.99 4.06 4.38
C TRP A 182 23.49 3.87 4.14
N TYR A 183 22.82 3.01 4.91
CA TYR A 183 21.40 2.70 4.74
C TYR A 183 20.53 3.89 5.19
N LYS A 184 19.68 4.38 4.27
CA LYS A 184 18.74 5.48 4.51
C LYS A 184 17.27 5.06 4.37
N GLY A 185 17.03 3.80 4.01
CA GLY A 185 15.71 3.23 3.72
C GLY A 185 15.70 2.39 2.45
N PHE A 186 14.56 1.81 2.12
CA PHE A 186 14.41 0.88 0.99
C PHE A 186 13.06 1.11 0.28
N PRO A 187 13.02 1.13 -1.06
CA PRO A 187 11.78 1.32 -1.82
C PRO A 187 10.81 0.15 -1.58
N ALA A 188 9.66 0.46 -1.00
CA ALA A 188 8.67 -0.52 -0.61
C ALA A 188 7.75 -0.96 -1.76
N THR A 189 7.69 -0.17 -2.84
CA THR A 189 6.72 -0.36 -3.95
C THR A 189 7.31 -1.10 -5.15
N PHE A 190 8.61 -0.93 -5.43
CA PHE A 190 9.25 -1.41 -6.65
C PHE A 190 9.20 -2.93 -6.85
N ILE A 191 9.65 -3.72 -5.87
CA ILE A 191 9.66 -5.19 -6.01
C ILE A 191 8.22 -5.73 -6.13
N PRO A 192 7.26 -5.41 -5.23
CA PRO A 192 5.87 -5.82 -5.41
C PRO A 192 5.29 -5.48 -6.78
N PHE A 193 5.60 -4.30 -7.31
CA PHE A 193 5.14 -3.89 -8.63
C PHE A 193 5.68 -4.81 -9.74
N ILE A 194 6.99 -5.06 -9.78
CA ILE A 194 7.61 -5.93 -10.80
C ILE A 194 6.99 -7.33 -10.77
N PHE A 195 6.69 -7.87 -9.60
CA PHE A 195 6.06 -9.19 -9.50
C PHE A 195 4.65 -9.22 -10.08
N VAL A 196 3.89 -8.13 -10.02
CA VAL A 196 2.50 -8.06 -10.53
C VAL A 196 2.43 -7.71 -12.01
N VAL A 197 3.41 -6.96 -12.56
CA VAL A 197 3.45 -6.53 -13.97
C VAL A 197 3.21 -7.67 -14.99
N PRO A 198 3.80 -8.89 -14.84
CA PRO A 198 3.55 -10.00 -15.76
C PRO A 198 2.07 -10.34 -15.94
N LEU A 199 1.25 -10.21 -14.89
CA LEU A 199 -0.19 -10.45 -15.00
C LEU A 199 -0.85 -9.40 -15.88
N PHE A 200 -0.51 -8.11 -15.72
CA PHE A 200 -1.02 -7.05 -16.60
C PHE A 200 -0.57 -7.23 -18.05
N LEU A 201 0.68 -7.61 -18.29
CA LEU A 201 1.20 -7.87 -19.63
C LEU A 201 0.47 -9.03 -20.32
N GLN A 202 0.12 -10.08 -19.57
CA GLN A 202 -0.68 -11.19 -20.09
C GLN A 202 -2.05 -10.72 -20.61
N PHE A 203 -2.73 -9.82 -19.89
CA PHE A 203 -4.01 -9.28 -20.32
C PHE A 203 -3.88 -8.34 -21.52
N ILE A 204 -2.87 -7.47 -21.52
CA ILE A 204 -2.57 -6.60 -22.66
C ILE A 204 -2.34 -7.46 -23.91
N TYR A 205 -1.48 -8.47 -23.82
CA TYR A 205 -1.19 -9.37 -24.93
C TYR A 205 -2.45 -10.06 -25.47
N ARG A 206 -3.34 -10.53 -24.58
CA ARG A 206 -4.62 -11.13 -24.99
C ARG A 206 -5.52 -10.15 -25.72
N ILE A 207 -5.65 -8.92 -25.25
CA ILE A 207 -6.48 -7.88 -25.87
C ILE A 207 -5.98 -7.50 -27.28
N PHE A 208 -4.66 -7.52 -27.50
CA PHE A 208 -4.08 -7.14 -28.80
C PHE A 208 -4.11 -8.26 -29.85
N ILE A 209 -4.37 -9.51 -29.46
CA ILE A 209 -4.36 -10.68 -30.36
C ILE A 209 -5.76 -11.26 -30.59
N SER A 210 -6.73 -10.95 -29.72
CA SER A 210 -8.16 -11.19 -29.93
C SER A 210 -8.78 -10.17 -30.85
#